data_AF-A0A3D9V3N7-F1
#
_entry.id   AF-A0A3D9V3N7-F1
#
_cell.length_a   1.000
_cell.length_b   1.000
_cell.length_c   1.000
_cell.angle_alpha   90.00
_cell.angle_beta   90.00
_cell.angle_gamma   90.00
#
_symmetry.space_group_name_H-M   'P 1'
#
loop_
_entity.id
_entity.type
_entity.pdbx_description
1 polymer ?
#
loop_
_entity_poly.entity_id
_entity_poly.type
_entity_poly.pdbx_seq_one_letter_code
_entity_poly.pdbx_strand_id
1 'polypeptide(L)'
;MSPGPDAESHAERASAAERAGTAAPAGGPTRTPRLARTTGAAGTARQARSSYDGVARTSPRVPRLVVSDLDGTLLRSDGTVSERTRRALAHVERCGSTVIFATGRPPRWMRSIADQTDHRGVAVCSNGAVVYDLHRERELRRRPIAPEVGLRLVEALRTAVPGVAFGVEFGDRFGHEPTYRVAEERRHEVFVGELTELLNTPPVKLLARHEEYHPDMLLAKARAVVGDLAEVTHASKVGLLEISARGVSKATTLAAWCRENGIAASEVVAFGDMPNDLAMLGWAGTSYAVAGAHPDVLAAVSRRCPSNDEDGVAQVLESLFGLPD
;
A
#
# COMPACT_ATOMS: atom_id res chain seq x y z
N MET A 1 30.23 -50.02 -29.91
CA MET A 1 29.26 -50.19 -31.01
C MET A 1 28.30 -49.02 -30.94
N SER A 2 28.52 -48.02 -31.79
CA SER A 2 27.52 -47.00 -32.15
C SER A 2 26.54 -47.62 -33.17
N PRO A 3 25.35 -47.02 -33.37
CA PRO A 3 25.23 -45.99 -34.40
C PRO A 3 24.26 -44.82 -34.06
N GLY A 4 24.52 -43.63 -34.63
CA GLY A 4 23.48 -42.63 -34.97
C GLY A 4 22.84 -42.98 -36.33
N PRO A 5 22.14 -42.09 -37.08
CA PRO A 5 22.18 -40.62 -37.01
C PRO A 5 20.84 -39.88 -37.37
N ASP A 6 20.93 -38.53 -37.50
CA ASP A 6 20.18 -37.60 -38.38
C ASP A 6 18.67 -37.30 -38.14
N ALA A 7 18.07 -36.14 -38.51
CA ALA A 7 18.47 -34.76 -38.81
C ALA A 7 17.17 -33.94 -39.12
N GLU A 8 17.17 -32.66 -38.73
CA GLU A 8 16.67 -31.43 -39.41
C GLU A 8 15.23 -31.18 -39.98
N SER A 9 14.87 -29.88 -39.84
CA SER A 9 14.00 -29.00 -40.68
C SER A 9 12.48 -29.00 -40.39
N HIS A 10 11.68 -27.93 -40.46
CA HIS A 10 11.65 -26.69 -41.26
C HIS A 10 10.80 -25.59 -40.56
N ALA A 11 11.24 -24.30 -40.58
CA ALA A 11 10.67 -23.12 -41.28
C ALA A 11 9.16 -22.80 -41.08
N GLU A 12 8.75 -21.67 -40.47
CA GLU A 12 8.67 -20.27 -40.97
C GLU A 12 7.37 -19.93 -41.75
N ARG A 13 6.84 -18.70 -41.57
CA ARG A 13 5.69 -17.97 -42.21
C ARG A 13 4.43 -17.84 -41.30
N ALA A 14 3.68 -16.73 -41.24
CA ALA A 14 3.70 -15.43 -41.91
C ALA A 14 2.92 -14.37 -41.11
N SER A 15 3.22 -13.09 -41.38
CA SER A 15 2.60 -11.86 -40.88
C SER A 15 1.46 -11.31 -41.77
N ALA A 16 0.82 -10.25 -41.25
CA ALA A 16 -0.05 -9.23 -41.91
C ALA A 16 -1.56 -9.56 -41.93
N ALA A 17 -2.52 -8.63 -41.76
CA ALA A 17 -2.54 -7.21 -42.11
C ALA A 17 -3.63 -6.37 -41.35
N GLU A 18 -3.40 -5.04 -41.33
CA GLU A 18 -4.34 -3.88 -41.49
C GLU A 18 -5.61 -3.76 -40.62
N ARG A 19 -5.86 -2.73 -39.78
CA ARG A 19 -5.92 -1.24 -39.87
C ARG A 19 -6.95 -0.60 -40.83
N ALA A 20 -7.80 0.22 -40.18
CA ALA A 20 -8.32 1.55 -40.56
C ALA A 20 -9.78 1.65 -41.05
N GLY A 21 -10.50 2.64 -40.49
CA GLY A 21 -11.82 3.06 -40.97
C GLY A 21 -12.64 3.92 -39.99
N THR A 22 -12.17 5.13 -39.68
CA THR A 22 -12.90 6.23 -39.02
C THR A 22 -13.86 6.94 -39.97
N ALA A 23 -15.00 7.45 -39.46
CA ALA A 23 -15.39 8.89 -39.50
C ALA A 23 -16.92 9.12 -39.45
N ALA A 24 -17.32 10.01 -38.54
CA ALA A 24 -18.60 10.72 -38.52
C ALA A 24 -18.59 11.92 -39.49
N PRO A 25 -19.72 12.62 -39.65
CA PRO A 25 -19.65 14.08 -39.60
C PRO A 25 -20.79 14.77 -38.83
N ALA A 26 -20.50 16.04 -38.54
CA ALA A 26 -21.19 17.00 -37.68
C ALA A 26 -22.07 18.00 -38.46
N GLY A 27 -22.73 18.91 -37.71
CA GLY A 27 -23.18 20.24 -38.15
C GLY A 27 -24.69 20.43 -38.16
N GLY A 28 -25.28 21.29 -37.30
CA GLY A 28 -25.38 22.73 -37.55
C GLY A 28 -26.68 23.32 -36.96
N PRO A 29 -26.92 24.65 -36.98
CA PRO A 29 -27.13 25.41 -35.73
C PRO A 29 -28.40 26.30 -35.63
N THR A 30 -28.63 26.79 -34.39
CA THR A 30 -29.15 28.11 -33.94
C THR A 30 -30.47 28.71 -34.46
N ARG A 31 -31.31 29.19 -33.51
CA ARG A 31 -31.92 30.55 -33.52
C ARG A 31 -32.65 30.90 -32.21
N THR A 32 -32.30 32.06 -31.65
CA THR A 32 -33.08 32.84 -30.65
C THR A 32 -33.77 34.04 -31.32
N PRO A 33 -34.90 34.50 -30.77
CA PRO A 33 -35.07 35.93 -30.42
C PRO A 33 -35.88 36.10 -29.10
N ARG A 34 -35.51 36.99 -28.17
CA ARG A 34 -35.65 38.47 -28.07
C ARG A 34 -36.82 38.89 -27.15
N LEU A 35 -36.41 39.64 -26.12
CA LEU A 35 -37.09 40.42 -25.08
C LEU A 35 -38.44 41.10 -25.42
N ALA A 36 -39.30 41.18 -24.39
CA ALA A 36 -40.29 42.24 -24.20
C ALA A 36 -40.31 42.70 -22.73
N ARG A 37 -40.41 44.03 -22.52
CA ARG A 37 -40.53 44.77 -21.24
C ARG A 37 -41.98 45.19 -21.00
N THR A 38 -42.42 45.21 -19.73
CA THR A 38 -43.48 46.07 -19.13
C THR A 38 -43.33 45.99 -17.59
N THR A 39 -42.92 47.03 -16.84
CA THR A 39 -43.61 48.20 -16.23
C THR A 39 -44.56 47.94 -15.04
N GLY A 40 -44.26 48.62 -13.91
CA GLY A 40 -45.19 49.03 -12.82
C GLY A 40 -45.26 48.06 -11.63
N ALA A 41 -44.82 48.33 -10.39
CA ALA A 41 -44.96 49.45 -9.44
C ALA A 41 -45.74 48.97 -8.18
N ALA A 42 -45.43 49.60 -7.04
CA ALA A 42 -46.03 49.50 -5.69
C ALA A 42 -45.42 48.46 -4.73
N GLY A 43 -44.88 49.00 -3.64
CA GLY A 43 -44.19 48.27 -2.58
C GLY A 43 -45.08 47.91 -1.41
N THR A 44 -44.57 46.97 -0.61
CA THR A 44 -44.93 46.79 0.79
C THR A 44 -43.66 46.46 1.56
N ALA A 45 -43.45 47.15 2.67
CA ALA A 45 -42.29 47.02 3.54
C ALA A 45 -42.18 45.58 4.06
N ARG A 46 -41.04 44.94 3.83
CA ARG A 46 -40.67 43.69 4.48
C ARG A 46 -39.28 43.82 5.09
N GLN A 47 -39.29 43.72 6.41
CA GLN A 47 -38.18 43.64 7.36
C GLN A 47 -36.82 43.29 6.74
N ALA A 48 -35.85 44.16 6.98
CA ALA A 48 -34.43 43.86 6.84
C ALA A 48 -34.10 42.64 7.71
N ARG A 49 -33.97 41.48 7.08
CA ARG A 49 -33.23 40.35 7.63
C ARG A 49 -31.87 40.33 6.93
N SER A 50 -30.87 40.61 7.75
CA SER A 50 -29.44 40.47 7.47
C SER A 50 -29.17 39.25 6.59
N SER A 51 -28.67 39.52 5.39
CA SER A 51 -28.05 38.56 4.50
C SER A 51 -26.71 38.14 5.11
N TYR A 52 -26.74 37.13 5.97
CA TYR A 52 -25.55 36.35 6.25
C TYR A 52 -25.35 35.38 5.08
N ASP A 53 -24.30 35.65 4.31
CA ASP A 53 -23.83 34.83 3.20
C ASP A 53 -23.76 33.36 3.61
N GLY A 54 -24.40 32.53 2.80
CA GLY A 54 -24.32 31.08 2.88
C GLY A 54 -22.91 30.61 2.56
N VAL A 55 -22.07 30.50 3.58
CA VAL A 55 -21.03 29.48 3.55
C VAL A 55 -21.77 28.16 3.68
N ALA A 56 -21.98 27.47 2.56
CA ALA A 56 -22.34 26.07 2.59
C ALA A 56 -21.29 25.39 3.47
N ARG A 57 -21.66 25.06 4.71
CA ARG A 57 -20.89 24.15 5.55
C ARG A 57 -20.89 22.85 4.77
N THR A 58 -19.85 22.64 3.96
CA THR A 58 -19.58 21.32 3.41
C THR A 58 -19.42 20.44 4.64
N SER A 59 -20.44 19.63 4.92
CA SER A 59 -20.31 18.51 5.85
C SER A 59 -18.99 17.83 5.51
N PRO A 60 -18.10 17.57 6.47
CA PRO A 60 -16.85 16.91 6.17
C PRO A 60 -17.18 15.67 5.35
N ARG A 61 -16.65 15.58 4.12
CA ARG A 61 -16.89 14.40 3.31
C ARG A 61 -16.26 13.23 4.04
N VAL A 62 -17.09 12.27 4.43
CA VAL A 62 -16.63 11.00 5.00
C VAL A 62 -15.64 10.38 4.00
N PRO A 63 -14.42 9.98 4.45
CA PRO A 63 -13.43 9.37 3.56
C PRO A 63 -14.02 8.12 2.89
N ARG A 64 -13.81 7.96 1.58
CA ARG A 64 -14.29 6.75 0.86
C ARG A 64 -13.39 5.55 1.07
N LEU A 65 -12.14 5.78 1.46
CA LEU A 65 -11.17 4.74 1.76
C LEU A 65 -10.43 5.05 3.07
N VAL A 66 -10.42 4.07 3.96
CA VAL A 66 -9.58 4.00 5.16
C VAL A 66 -8.45 3.03 4.88
N VAL A 67 -7.21 3.48 5.04
CA VAL A 67 -6.02 2.62 4.94
C VAL A 67 -5.30 2.61 6.27
N SER A 68 -5.01 1.44 6.81
CA SER A 68 -4.22 1.32 8.04
C SER A 68 -3.03 0.40 7.83
N ASP A 69 -1.86 0.83 8.28
CA ASP A 69 -0.85 -0.15 8.68
C ASP A 69 -1.33 -0.99 9.88
N LEU A 70 -0.65 -2.10 10.14
CA LEU A 70 -0.99 -3.05 11.18
C LEU A 70 -0.10 -2.90 12.41
N ASP A 71 1.17 -3.27 12.29
CA ASP A 71 2.10 -3.41 13.41
C ASP A 71 2.50 -2.05 13.96
N GLY A 72 2.19 -1.76 15.24
CA GLY A 72 2.43 -0.43 15.82
C GLY A 72 1.38 0.62 15.44
N THR A 73 0.40 0.25 14.61
CA THR A 73 -0.67 1.15 14.13
C THR A 73 -2.06 0.67 14.53
N LEU A 74 -2.57 -0.40 13.90
CA LEU A 74 -3.90 -0.97 14.19
C LEU A 74 -3.84 -2.04 15.27
N LEU A 75 -2.78 -2.85 15.25
CA LEU A 75 -2.56 -3.92 16.20
C LEU A 75 -1.99 -3.34 17.48
N ARG A 76 -2.49 -3.84 18.60
CA ARG A 76 -1.88 -3.59 19.90
C ARG A 76 -0.48 -4.17 19.97
N SER A 77 0.28 -3.77 20.97
CA SER A 77 1.66 -4.21 21.18
C SER A 77 1.78 -5.73 21.39
N ASP A 78 0.70 -6.41 21.78
CA ASP A 78 0.59 -7.87 21.88
C ASP A 78 0.17 -8.57 20.58
N GLY A 79 0.00 -7.82 19.49
CA GLY A 79 -0.42 -8.31 18.18
C GLY A 79 -1.92 -8.54 18.03
N THR A 80 -2.73 -8.20 19.04
CA THR A 80 -4.18 -8.38 19.01
C THR A 80 -4.93 -7.18 18.42
N VAL A 81 -6.17 -7.41 17.98
CA VAL A 81 -7.13 -6.35 17.65
C VAL A 81 -8.19 -6.27 18.74
N SER A 82 -8.46 -5.06 19.21
CA SER A 82 -9.50 -4.84 20.21
C SER A 82 -10.92 -4.93 19.66
N GLU A 83 -11.87 -5.18 20.55
CA GLU A 83 -13.29 -5.10 20.20
C GLU A 83 -13.68 -3.68 19.75
N ARG A 84 -13.11 -2.62 20.36
CA ARG A 84 -13.37 -1.23 19.94
C ARG A 84 -12.95 -1.01 18.49
N THR A 85 -11.73 -1.41 18.15
CA THR A 85 -11.19 -1.32 16.79
C THR A 85 -12.01 -2.15 15.81
N ARG A 86 -12.39 -3.38 16.17
CA ARG A 86 -13.26 -4.22 15.35
C ARG A 86 -14.60 -3.56 15.05
N ARG A 87 -15.26 -2.97 16.06
CA ARG A 87 -16.53 -2.24 15.90
C ARG A 87 -16.35 -1.00 15.01
N ALA A 88 -15.26 -0.27 15.16
CA ALA A 88 -14.96 0.91 14.35
C ALA A 88 -14.77 0.55 12.87
N LEU A 89 -13.99 -0.50 12.56
CA LEU A 89 -13.80 -0.97 11.19
C LEU A 89 -15.13 -1.42 10.56
N ALA A 90 -15.92 -2.22 11.26
CA ALA A 90 -17.23 -2.65 10.79
C ALA A 90 -18.21 -1.46 10.61
N HIS A 91 -18.06 -0.38 11.38
CA HIS A 91 -18.85 0.82 11.18
C HIS A 91 -18.46 1.59 9.91
N VAL A 92 -17.16 1.74 9.64
CA VAL A 92 -16.66 2.34 8.39
C VAL A 92 -17.27 1.64 7.18
N GLU A 93 -17.28 0.31 7.18
CA GLU A 93 -17.86 -0.49 6.09
C GLU A 93 -19.39 -0.33 5.99
N ARG A 94 -20.12 -0.28 7.11
CA ARG A 94 -21.57 0.00 7.12
C ARG A 94 -21.91 1.38 6.59
N CYS A 95 -21.01 2.36 6.75
CA CYS A 95 -21.13 3.68 6.14
C CYS A 95 -20.80 3.70 4.65
N GLY A 96 -20.49 2.55 4.04
CA GLY A 96 -20.23 2.40 2.61
C GLY A 96 -18.79 2.76 2.19
N SER A 97 -17.89 2.94 3.15
CA SER A 97 -16.48 3.21 2.88
C SER A 97 -15.67 1.92 2.88
N THR A 98 -14.60 1.89 2.09
CA THR A 98 -13.72 0.71 2.04
C THR A 98 -12.65 0.80 3.12
N VAL A 99 -12.32 -0.34 3.72
CA VAL A 99 -11.12 -0.51 4.56
C VAL A 99 -10.09 -1.32 3.76
N ILE A 100 -8.82 -0.89 3.79
CA ILE A 100 -7.68 -1.66 3.28
C ILE A 100 -6.59 -1.70 4.35
N PHE A 101 -6.07 -2.89 4.62
CA PHE A 101 -4.84 -3.04 5.41
C PHE A 101 -3.62 -2.91 4.51
N ALA A 102 -2.63 -2.10 4.87
CA ALA A 102 -1.40 -1.92 4.10
C ALA A 102 -0.17 -2.20 4.98
N THR A 103 0.46 -3.36 4.79
CA THR A 103 1.41 -3.93 5.77
C THR A 103 2.70 -4.44 5.12
N GLY A 104 3.77 -4.51 5.93
CA GLY A 104 4.99 -5.24 5.61
C GLY A 104 4.81 -6.76 5.69
N ARG A 105 3.77 -7.27 6.37
CA ARG A 105 3.51 -8.70 6.53
C ARG A 105 3.25 -9.40 5.19
N PRO A 106 3.64 -10.66 5.04
CA PRO A 106 3.33 -11.47 3.86
C PRO A 106 1.86 -11.97 3.88
N PRO A 107 1.27 -12.32 2.72
CA PRO A 107 -0.09 -12.86 2.64
C PRO A 107 -0.39 -14.01 3.60
N ARG A 108 0.55 -14.95 3.79
CA ARG A 108 0.36 -16.09 4.70
C ARG A 108 0.10 -15.71 6.16
N TRP A 109 0.39 -14.48 6.56
CA TRP A 109 0.12 -13.97 7.92
C TRP A 109 -1.21 -13.24 8.05
N MET A 110 -1.92 -13.02 6.94
CA MET A 110 -3.11 -12.18 6.94
C MET A 110 -4.39 -12.90 7.37
N ARG A 111 -4.41 -14.25 7.37
CA ARG A 111 -5.57 -15.01 7.83
C ARG A 111 -5.93 -14.67 9.28
N SER A 112 -4.96 -14.69 10.19
CA SER A 112 -5.21 -14.37 11.60
C SER A 112 -5.69 -12.93 11.81
N ILE A 113 -5.32 -12.00 10.92
CA ILE A 113 -5.80 -10.62 10.96
C ILE A 113 -7.24 -10.53 10.47
N ALA A 114 -7.59 -11.22 9.39
CA ALA A 114 -8.96 -11.32 8.91
C ALA A 114 -9.89 -11.95 9.96
N ASP A 115 -9.43 -12.96 10.68
CA ASP A 115 -10.19 -13.61 11.75
C ASP A 115 -10.44 -12.66 12.93
N GLN A 116 -9.41 -11.93 13.37
CA GLN A 116 -9.51 -10.98 14.48
C GLN A 116 -10.38 -9.75 14.17
N THR A 117 -10.35 -9.28 12.92
CA THR A 117 -11.06 -8.05 12.51
C THR A 117 -12.45 -8.32 11.96
N ASP A 118 -12.76 -9.57 11.62
CA ASP A 118 -13.86 -9.97 10.73
C ASP A 118 -13.86 -9.26 9.36
N HIS A 119 -12.76 -8.60 9.00
CA HIS A 119 -12.62 -7.91 7.73
C HIS A 119 -12.39 -8.93 6.61
N ARG A 120 -13.09 -8.73 5.50
CA ARG A 120 -13.07 -9.62 4.32
C ARG A 120 -12.70 -8.87 3.03
N GLY A 121 -12.18 -7.65 3.16
CA GLY A 121 -11.77 -6.82 2.04
C GLY A 121 -10.39 -7.17 1.48
N VAL A 122 -9.66 -6.13 1.08
CA VAL A 122 -8.36 -6.25 0.42
C VAL A 122 -7.25 -5.87 1.38
N ALA A 123 -6.15 -6.62 1.34
CA ALA A 123 -4.89 -6.25 1.96
C ALA A 123 -3.81 -5.97 0.91
N VAL A 124 -2.99 -4.96 1.17
CA VAL A 124 -1.75 -4.66 0.48
C VAL A 124 -0.61 -5.20 1.35
N CYS A 125 -0.03 -6.33 0.95
CA CYS A 125 0.96 -7.07 1.70
C CYS A 125 2.38 -6.82 1.17
N SER A 126 3.39 -7.21 1.96
CA SER A 126 4.82 -7.10 1.60
C SER A 126 5.20 -5.71 1.08
N ASN A 127 4.80 -4.66 1.81
CA ASN A 127 5.01 -3.26 1.47
C ASN A 127 4.51 -2.86 0.07
N GLY A 128 3.49 -3.55 -0.45
CA GLY A 128 2.92 -3.26 -1.77
C GLY A 128 3.17 -4.33 -2.82
N ALA A 129 4.06 -5.29 -2.59
CA ALA A 129 4.39 -6.28 -3.61
C ALA A 129 3.20 -7.21 -3.95
N VAL A 130 2.26 -7.41 -3.02
CA VAL A 130 1.09 -8.27 -3.22
C VAL A 130 -0.19 -7.54 -2.84
N VAL A 131 -1.22 -7.64 -3.69
CA VAL A 131 -2.60 -7.30 -3.35
C VAL A 131 -3.33 -8.62 -3.11
N TYR A 132 -3.96 -8.75 -1.94
CA TYR A 132 -4.52 -10.00 -1.45
C TYR A 132 -6.00 -9.84 -1.08
N ASP A 133 -6.83 -10.78 -1.50
CA ASP A 133 -8.24 -10.88 -1.14
C ASP A 133 -8.37 -11.67 0.16
N LEU A 134 -8.78 -11.02 1.25
CA LEU A 134 -8.90 -11.65 2.57
C LEU A 134 -10.11 -12.58 2.67
N HIS A 135 -11.12 -12.42 1.81
CA HIS A 135 -12.29 -13.29 1.81
C HIS A 135 -12.01 -14.60 1.08
N ARG A 136 -11.43 -14.50 -0.12
CA ARG A 136 -11.16 -15.65 -0.99
C ARG A 136 -9.79 -16.27 -0.71
N GLU A 137 -9.00 -15.64 0.14
CA GLU A 137 -7.65 -16.05 0.51
C GLU A 137 -6.75 -16.30 -0.71
N ARG A 138 -6.69 -15.32 -1.62
CA ARG A 138 -5.89 -15.41 -2.85
C ARG A 138 -5.23 -14.11 -3.24
N GLU A 139 -4.09 -14.20 -3.92
CA GLU A 139 -3.44 -13.06 -4.54
C GLU A 139 -4.28 -12.55 -5.73
N LEU A 140 -4.53 -11.24 -5.74
CA LEU A 140 -5.16 -10.53 -6.86
C LEU A 140 -4.11 -9.93 -7.80
N ARG A 141 -2.99 -9.48 -7.25
CA ARG A 141 -1.87 -8.91 -8.01
C ARG A 141 -0.56 -9.16 -7.27
N ARG A 142 0.51 -9.40 -8.03
CA ARG A 142 1.87 -9.63 -7.54
C ARG A 142 2.87 -8.85 -8.37
N ARG A 143 3.87 -8.25 -7.73
CA ARG A 143 4.98 -7.51 -8.34
C ARG A 143 6.31 -7.99 -7.73
N PRO A 144 6.88 -9.08 -8.27
CA PRO A 144 8.08 -9.68 -7.72
C PRO A 144 9.34 -8.93 -8.15
N ILE A 145 10.44 -9.18 -7.44
CA ILE A 145 11.79 -8.82 -7.85
C ILE A 145 12.25 -9.84 -8.89
N ALA A 146 12.77 -9.38 -10.02
CA ALA A 146 13.36 -10.28 -11.01
C ALA A 146 14.61 -10.97 -10.42
N PRO A 147 14.82 -12.28 -10.64
CA PRO A 147 15.96 -13.03 -10.12
C PRO A 147 17.31 -12.33 -10.32
N GLU A 148 17.56 -11.80 -11.51
CA GLU A 148 18.81 -11.15 -11.90
C GLU A 148 19.00 -9.84 -11.14
N VAL A 149 17.91 -9.10 -10.90
CA VAL A 149 17.92 -7.89 -10.06
C VAL A 149 18.20 -8.27 -8.60
N GLY A 150 17.58 -9.35 -8.11
CA GLY A 150 17.84 -9.88 -6.77
C GLY A 150 19.31 -10.21 -6.53
N LEU A 151 19.95 -10.90 -7.48
CA LEU A 151 21.38 -11.24 -7.39
C LEU A 151 22.28 -10.00 -7.39
N ARG A 152 22.00 -9.03 -8.26
CA ARG A 152 22.72 -7.75 -8.29
C ARG A 152 22.59 -6.96 -6.99
N LEU A 153 21.39 -6.96 -6.38
CA LEU A 153 21.16 -6.32 -5.09
C LEU A 153 21.99 -6.99 -3.98
N VAL A 154 22.00 -8.32 -3.95
CA VAL A 154 22.80 -9.09 -2.98
C VAL A 154 24.28 -8.75 -3.11
N GLU A 155 24.82 -8.74 -4.32
CA GLU A 155 26.23 -8.41 -4.58
C GLU A 155 26.58 -6.98 -4.16
N ALA A 156 25.77 -6.01 -4.58
CA ALA A 156 25.98 -4.59 -4.24
C ALA A 156 25.92 -4.35 -2.72
N LEU A 157 24.96 -4.96 -2.04
CA LEU A 157 24.77 -4.81 -0.60
C LEU A 157 25.87 -5.51 0.20
N ARG A 158 26.32 -6.70 -0.20
CA ARG A 158 27.46 -7.38 0.45
C ARG A 158 28.75 -6.57 0.33
N THR A 159 28.95 -5.91 -0.80
CA THR A 159 30.11 -5.03 -1.03
C THR A 159 30.05 -3.80 -0.11
N ALA A 160 28.88 -3.16 0.01
CA ALA A 160 28.71 -1.96 0.81
C ALA A 160 28.62 -2.21 2.31
N VAL A 161 28.12 -3.39 2.69
CA VAL A 161 27.84 -3.81 4.06
C VAL A 161 28.36 -5.24 4.27
N PRO A 162 29.68 -5.41 4.50
CA PRO A 162 30.25 -6.71 4.81
C PRO A 162 29.54 -7.36 6.02
N GLY A 163 29.22 -8.64 5.92
CA GLY A 163 28.50 -9.37 6.98
C GLY A 163 26.98 -9.28 6.93
N VAL A 164 26.40 -8.54 5.98
CA VAL A 164 24.95 -8.56 5.75
C VAL A 164 24.49 -9.95 5.31
N ALA A 165 23.42 -10.44 5.94
CA ALA A 165 22.80 -11.71 5.64
C ALA A 165 21.41 -11.53 5.01
N PHE A 166 20.96 -12.48 4.19
CA PHE A 166 19.71 -12.34 3.43
C PHE A 166 18.63 -13.39 3.69
N GLY A 167 17.40 -12.88 3.78
CA GLY A 167 16.17 -13.67 3.71
C GLY A 167 15.40 -13.34 2.43
N VAL A 168 14.60 -14.27 1.94
CA VAL A 168 13.86 -14.22 0.69
C VAL A 168 12.40 -14.54 0.98
N GLU A 169 11.51 -13.59 0.67
CA GLU A 169 10.09 -13.67 0.95
C GLU A 169 9.32 -13.86 -0.37
N PHE A 170 8.57 -14.95 -0.48
CA PHE A 170 7.81 -15.33 -1.68
C PHE A 170 6.30 -15.08 -1.54
N GLY A 171 5.84 -14.76 -0.33
CA GLY A 171 4.45 -14.49 0.02
C GLY A 171 3.82 -15.67 0.78
N ASP A 172 3.83 -16.84 0.16
CA ASP A 172 3.36 -18.11 0.73
C ASP A 172 4.43 -18.84 1.55
N ARG A 173 5.71 -18.59 1.27
CA ARG A 173 6.86 -19.21 1.94
C ARG A 173 8.01 -18.25 2.18
N PHE A 174 8.91 -18.64 3.07
CA PHE A 174 10.12 -17.90 3.41
C PHE A 174 11.37 -18.77 3.23
N GLY A 175 12.42 -18.21 2.64
CA GLY A 175 13.74 -18.84 2.60
C GLY A 175 14.82 -17.91 3.09
N HIS A 176 15.99 -18.43 3.43
CA HIS A 176 17.15 -17.61 3.77
C HIS A 176 18.46 -18.36 3.56
N GLU A 177 19.55 -17.61 3.50
CA GLU A 177 20.87 -18.20 3.49
C GLU A 177 21.34 -18.63 4.90
N PRO A 178 22.30 -19.56 5.02
CA PRO A 178 22.70 -20.13 6.32
C PRO A 178 23.12 -19.11 7.38
N THR A 179 23.69 -17.97 6.98
CA THR A 179 24.15 -16.90 7.88
C THR A 179 23.02 -16.01 8.39
N TYR A 180 21.82 -16.09 7.82
CA TYR A 180 20.68 -15.27 8.21
C TYR A 180 20.07 -15.76 9.52
N ARG A 181 20.01 -14.87 10.52
CA ARG A 181 19.33 -15.15 11.78
C ARG A 181 17.82 -14.93 11.67
N VAL A 182 17.09 -16.03 11.73
CA VAL A 182 15.62 -16.05 11.70
C VAL A 182 15.07 -15.64 13.07
N ALA A 183 14.16 -14.65 13.07
CA ALA A 183 13.39 -14.32 14.27
C ALA A 183 12.55 -15.53 14.70
N GLU A 184 12.35 -15.72 16.01
CA GLU A 184 11.70 -16.93 16.55
C GLU A 184 10.31 -17.20 15.95
N GLU A 185 9.56 -16.14 15.72
CA GLU A 185 8.23 -16.13 15.07
C GLU A 185 8.21 -16.68 13.63
N ARG A 186 9.38 -16.73 12.98
CA ARG A 186 9.53 -17.12 11.57
C ARG A 186 10.11 -18.52 11.39
N ARG A 187 10.26 -19.32 12.46
CA ARG A 187 10.98 -20.61 12.42
C ARG A 187 10.24 -21.76 11.74
N HIS A 188 8.93 -21.62 11.52
CA HIS A 188 8.13 -22.67 10.89
C HIS A 188 8.17 -22.53 9.37
N GLU A 189 8.42 -23.65 8.66
CA GLU A 189 8.35 -23.78 7.19
C GLU A 189 9.34 -22.87 6.42
N VAL A 190 10.61 -22.93 6.82
CA VAL A 190 11.67 -22.11 6.24
C VAL A 190 12.60 -22.94 5.37
N PHE A 191 12.90 -22.43 4.17
CA PHE A 191 13.89 -23.02 3.27
C PHE A 191 15.27 -22.43 3.52
N VAL A 192 16.25 -23.27 3.83
CA VAL A 192 17.66 -22.83 3.94
C VAL A 192 18.39 -23.22 2.68
N GLY A 193 19.05 -22.27 2.02
CA GLY A 193 19.78 -22.53 0.78
C GLY A 193 20.63 -21.36 0.33
N GLU A 194 21.47 -21.59 -0.67
CA GLU A 194 22.28 -20.52 -1.27
C GLU A 194 21.39 -19.50 -1.96
N LEU A 195 21.73 -18.21 -1.89
CA LEU A 195 20.89 -17.16 -2.49
C LEU A 195 20.71 -17.33 -3.99
N THR A 196 21.71 -17.87 -4.69
CA THR A 196 21.60 -18.20 -6.12
C THR A 196 20.52 -19.23 -6.40
N GLU A 197 20.30 -20.17 -5.49
CA GLU A 197 19.25 -21.18 -5.62
C GLU A 197 17.89 -20.63 -5.22
N LEU A 198 17.83 -19.91 -4.08
CA LEU A 198 16.60 -19.31 -3.59
C LEU A 198 16.01 -18.30 -4.59
N LEU A 199 16.86 -17.50 -5.23
CA LEU A 199 16.46 -16.48 -6.20
C LEU A 199 16.09 -17.04 -7.57
N ASN A 200 16.24 -18.34 -7.83
CA ASN A 200 15.69 -18.97 -9.04
C ASN A 200 14.15 -18.83 -9.11
N THR A 201 13.50 -18.65 -7.96
CA THR A 201 12.10 -18.21 -7.91
C THR A 201 12.06 -16.69 -7.68
N PRO A 202 11.30 -15.91 -8.46
CA PRO A 202 11.15 -14.47 -8.22
C PRO A 202 10.48 -14.18 -6.85
N PRO A 203 11.17 -13.53 -5.90
CA PRO A 203 10.57 -13.22 -4.60
C PRO A 203 9.73 -11.95 -4.65
N VAL A 204 8.78 -11.79 -3.72
CA VAL A 204 8.02 -10.55 -3.56
C VAL A 204 8.78 -9.52 -2.72
N LYS A 205 9.72 -9.97 -1.89
CA LYS A 205 10.56 -9.12 -1.04
C LYS A 205 11.88 -9.80 -0.70
N LEU A 206 12.96 -9.03 -0.67
CA LEU A 206 14.26 -9.43 -0.14
C LEU A 206 14.45 -8.76 1.22
N LEU A 207 15.00 -9.51 2.18
CA LEU A 207 15.34 -9.03 3.51
C LEU A 207 16.85 -9.00 3.64
N ALA A 208 17.41 -7.87 4.07
CA ALA A 208 18.85 -7.74 4.33
C ALA A 208 19.05 -7.39 5.80
N ARG A 209 19.71 -8.28 6.55
CA ARG A 209 19.89 -8.19 7.99
C ARG A 209 21.35 -8.04 8.35
N HIS A 210 21.63 -7.18 9.32
CA HIS A 210 22.94 -7.06 9.93
C HIS A 210 22.80 -6.95 11.46
N GLU A 211 23.61 -7.69 12.20
CA GLU A 211 23.47 -7.82 13.66
C GLU A 211 23.92 -6.56 14.41
N GLU A 212 24.91 -5.83 13.89
CA GLU A 212 25.51 -4.68 14.59
C GLU A 212 25.02 -3.31 14.13
N TYR A 213 24.48 -3.18 12.91
CA TYR A 213 24.08 -1.87 12.41
C TYR A 213 22.71 -1.45 12.96
N HIS A 214 22.61 -0.20 13.38
CA HIS A 214 21.33 0.46 13.54
C HIS A 214 20.57 0.48 12.19
N PRO A 215 19.24 0.24 12.17
CA PRO A 215 18.46 0.20 10.93
C PRO A 215 18.61 1.44 10.06
N ASP A 216 18.58 2.65 10.63
CA ASP A 216 18.72 3.90 9.85
C ASP A 216 20.10 4.00 9.16
N MET A 217 21.16 3.59 9.87
CA MET A 217 22.52 3.56 9.32
C MET A 217 22.66 2.53 8.21
N LEU A 218 22.05 1.36 8.40
CA LEU A 218 21.99 0.31 7.39
C LEU A 218 21.21 0.77 6.16
N LEU A 219 20.07 1.45 6.35
CA LEU A 219 19.25 2.02 5.29
C LEU A 219 20.02 3.08 4.50
N ALA A 220 20.73 3.99 5.17
CA ALA A 220 21.54 5.01 4.52
C ALA A 220 22.62 4.39 3.62
N LYS A 221 23.32 3.35 4.10
CA LYS A 221 24.30 2.59 3.30
C LYS A 221 23.66 1.88 2.12
N ALA A 222 22.53 1.21 2.33
CA ALA A 222 21.83 0.50 1.27
C ALA A 222 21.33 1.45 0.17
N ARG A 223 20.76 2.61 0.53
CA ARG A 223 20.30 3.62 -0.44
C ARG A 223 21.40 4.11 -1.37
N ALA A 224 22.65 4.15 -0.90
CA ALA A 224 23.79 4.56 -1.72
C ALA A 224 24.14 3.56 -2.84
N VAL A 225 23.71 2.29 -2.72
CA VAL A 225 24.07 1.23 -3.68
C VAL A 225 22.88 0.55 -4.37
N VAL A 226 21.69 0.61 -3.79
CA VAL A 226 20.46 0.06 -4.40
C VAL A 226 20.07 0.84 -5.65
N GLY A 227 20.22 2.17 -5.63
CA GLY A 227 19.93 3.03 -6.78
C GLY A 227 18.54 2.77 -7.40
N ASP A 228 18.49 2.57 -8.71
CA ASP A 228 17.26 2.31 -9.46
C ASP A 228 16.85 0.83 -9.53
N LEU A 229 17.57 -0.06 -8.83
CA LEU A 229 17.30 -1.50 -8.87
C LEU A 229 16.04 -1.88 -8.09
N ALA A 230 15.76 -1.18 -6.99
CA ALA A 230 14.71 -1.57 -6.04
C ALA A 230 14.24 -0.38 -5.18
N GLU A 231 13.20 -0.63 -4.41
CA GLU A 231 12.81 0.20 -3.27
C GLU A 231 13.36 -0.41 -1.99
N VAL A 232 13.89 0.40 -1.07
CA VAL A 232 14.45 -0.05 0.22
C VAL A 232 13.94 0.78 1.39
N THR A 233 13.53 0.09 2.45
CA THR A 233 13.02 0.68 3.69
C THR A 233 13.35 -0.21 4.90
N HIS A 234 12.98 0.21 6.11
CA HIS A 234 12.89 -0.65 7.29
C HIS A 234 11.62 -0.35 8.07
N ALA A 235 11.19 -1.32 8.87
CA ALA A 235 10.08 -1.22 9.81
C ALA A 235 10.42 -1.88 11.15
N SER A 236 11.71 -2.01 11.47
CA SER A 236 12.19 -2.70 12.67
C SER A 236 13.18 -1.85 13.46
N LYS A 237 13.31 -2.15 14.76
CA LYS A 237 14.34 -1.60 15.66
C LYS A 237 15.69 -2.32 15.51
N VAL A 238 15.72 -3.49 14.89
CA VAL A 238 16.96 -4.20 14.56
C VAL A 238 17.43 -3.82 13.15
N GLY A 239 18.71 -4.05 12.85
CA GLY A 239 19.29 -3.82 11.53
C GLY A 239 18.71 -4.75 10.46
N LEU A 240 17.47 -4.51 10.05
CA LEU A 240 16.74 -5.28 9.05
C LEU A 240 16.16 -4.33 8.01
N LEU A 241 16.58 -4.49 6.77
CA LEU A 241 16.00 -3.83 5.62
C LEU A 241 15.00 -4.72 4.91
N GLU A 242 14.02 -4.06 4.33
CA GLU A 242 12.99 -4.64 3.47
C GLU A 242 13.13 -4.02 2.08
N ILE A 243 13.35 -4.90 1.10
CA ILE A 243 13.64 -4.51 -0.28
C ILE A 243 12.56 -5.09 -1.18
N SER A 244 11.91 -4.23 -1.96
CA SER A 244 10.86 -4.58 -2.91
C SER A 244 11.29 -4.21 -4.33
N ALA A 245 10.60 -4.74 -5.35
CA ALA A 245 10.88 -4.37 -6.73
C ALA A 245 10.76 -2.85 -6.95
N ARG A 246 11.49 -2.31 -7.93
CA ARG A 246 11.46 -0.87 -8.22
C ARG A 246 10.04 -0.35 -8.43
N GLY A 247 9.71 0.79 -7.84
CA GLY A 247 8.38 1.39 -7.90
C GLY A 247 7.31 0.70 -7.06
N VAL A 248 7.66 -0.33 -6.27
CA VAL A 248 6.72 -1.02 -5.37
C VAL A 248 6.79 -0.40 -3.98
N SER A 249 5.70 0.25 -3.58
CA SER A 249 5.47 0.70 -2.20
C SER A 249 3.99 0.57 -1.84
N LYS A 250 3.65 0.70 -0.55
CA LYS A 250 2.25 0.77 -0.10
C LYS A 250 1.50 1.83 -0.90
N ALA A 251 2.08 3.03 -1.04
CA ALA A 251 1.52 4.16 -1.77
C ALA A 251 1.25 3.87 -3.26
N THR A 252 2.22 3.34 -4.00
CA THR A 252 2.02 3.09 -5.45
C THR A 252 0.98 2.01 -5.70
N THR A 253 0.89 1.02 -4.80
CA THR A 253 -0.15 -0.02 -4.84
C THR A 253 -1.53 0.57 -4.60
N LEU A 254 -1.67 1.35 -3.52
CA LEU A 254 -2.93 1.97 -3.12
C LEU A 254 -3.40 2.97 -4.18
N ALA A 255 -2.49 3.75 -4.76
CA ALA A 255 -2.81 4.67 -5.85
C ALA A 255 -3.35 3.95 -7.08
N ALA A 256 -2.74 2.82 -7.46
CA ALA A 256 -3.23 1.99 -8.56
C ALA A 256 -4.62 1.41 -8.25
N TRP A 257 -4.80 0.85 -7.05
CA TRP A 257 -6.08 0.30 -6.60
C TRP A 257 -7.18 1.37 -6.57
N CYS A 258 -6.88 2.56 -6.03
CA CYS A 258 -7.82 3.67 -5.96
C CYS A 258 -8.25 4.15 -7.34
N ARG A 259 -7.32 4.24 -8.30
CA ARG A 259 -7.64 4.59 -9.70
C ARG A 259 -8.59 3.58 -10.33
N GLU A 260 -8.37 2.29 -10.09
CA GLU A 260 -9.23 1.21 -10.58
C GLU A 260 -10.65 1.26 -9.95
N ASN A 261 -10.79 1.83 -8.75
CA ASN A 261 -12.05 1.95 -8.02
C ASN A 261 -12.66 3.37 -8.02
N GLY A 262 -12.09 4.29 -8.80
CA GLY A 262 -12.58 5.68 -8.90
C GLY A 262 -12.56 6.45 -7.58
N ILE A 263 -11.55 6.22 -6.74
CA ILE A 263 -11.32 6.93 -5.48
C ILE A 263 -10.14 7.89 -5.66
N ALA A 264 -10.34 9.18 -5.38
CA ALA A 264 -9.26 10.16 -5.42
C ALA A 264 -8.43 10.10 -4.14
N ALA A 265 -7.14 10.44 -4.21
CA ALA A 265 -6.27 10.50 -3.02
C ALA A 265 -6.85 11.42 -1.92
N SER A 266 -7.52 12.51 -2.30
CA SER A 266 -8.24 13.42 -1.39
C SER A 266 -9.38 12.78 -0.59
N GLU A 267 -9.84 11.60 -1.01
CA GLU A 267 -10.91 10.83 -0.35
C GLU A 267 -10.35 9.69 0.52
N VAL A 268 -9.03 9.60 0.67
CA VAL A 268 -8.32 8.58 1.44
C VAL A 268 -7.87 9.15 2.79
N VAL A 269 -8.14 8.40 3.86
CA VAL A 269 -7.48 8.58 5.16
C VAL A 269 -6.51 7.43 5.42
N ALA A 270 -5.28 7.73 5.83
CA ALA A 270 -4.23 6.73 6.09
C ALA A 270 -3.64 6.84 7.50
N PHE A 271 -3.27 5.69 8.09
CA PHE A 271 -2.62 5.57 9.39
C PHE A 271 -1.32 4.78 9.27
N GLY A 272 -0.28 5.18 9.99
CA GLY A 272 1.01 4.50 10.01
C GLY A 272 1.95 5.06 11.07
N ASP A 273 3.05 4.35 11.33
CA ASP A 273 3.99 4.66 12.40
C ASP A 273 5.46 4.53 11.99
N MET A 274 5.80 3.81 10.92
CA MET A 274 7.18 3.50 10.54
C MET A 274 7.61 4.11 9.18
N PRO A 275 8.93 4.17 8.87
CA PRO A 275 9.43 4.76 7.63
C PRO A 275 8.87 4.14 6.34
N ASN A 276 8.48 2.86 6.34
CA ASN A 276 7.82 2.22 5.20
C ASN A 276 6.41 2.79 4.90
N ASP A 277 5.83 3.55 5.82
CA ASP A 277 4.53 4.22 5.65
C ASP A 277 4.63 5.62 5.05
N LEU A 278 5.80 6.26 5.10
CA LEU A 278 5.98 7.67 4.72
C LEU A 278 5.42 7.99 3.33
N ALA A 279 5.67 7.13 2.34
CA ALA A 279 5.14 7.32 1.00
C ALA A 279 3.60 7.27 0.96
N MET A 280 2.97 6.39 1.74
CA MET A 280 1.52 6.26 1.83
C MET A 280 0.91 7.45 2.56
N LEU A 281 1.52 7.86 3.68
CA LEU A 281 1.07 8.97 4.51
C LEU A 281 1.19 10.32 3.78
N GLY A 282 2.23 10.49 2.95
CA GLY A 282 2.39 11.68 2.09
C GLY A 282 1.49 11.68 0.85
N TRP A 283 1.01 10.51 0.42
CA TRP A 283 0.10 10.38 -0.74
C TRP A 283 -1.37 10.56 -0.36
N ALA A 284 -1.79 10.08 0.81
CA ALA A 284 -3.17 10.14 1.25
C ALA A 284 -3.64 11.59 1.49
N GLY A 285 -4.91 11.88 1.16
CA GLY A 285 -5.50 13.21 1.34
C GLY A 285 -5.59 13.63 2.81
N THR A 286 -5.71 12.66 3.72
CA THR A 286 -5.54 12.85 5.15
C THR A 286 -4.69 11.71 5.71
N SER A 287 -3.71 12.03 6.54
CA SER A 287 -2.88 11.03 7.19
C SER A 287 -2.73 11.32 8.68
N TYR A 288 -2.59 10.25 9.46
CA TYR A 288 -2.39 10.29 10.91
C TYR A 288 -1.15 9.48 11.27
N ALA A 289 -0.26 10.07 12.07
CA ALA A 289 0.79 9.34 12.75
C ALA A 289 0.27 8.86 14.11
N VAL A 290 0.50 7.58 14.43
CA VAL A 290 0.16 7.02 15.73
C VAL A 290 1.13 7.54 16.80
N ALA A 291 0.65 7.75 18.03
CA ALA A 291 1.55 8.15 19.12
C ALA A 291 2.62 7.08 19.33
N GLY A 292 3.89 7.51 19.42
CA GLY A 292 5.04 6.60 19.48
C GLY A 292 5.64 6.24 18.11
N ALA A 293 5.09 6.77 17.01
CA ALA A 293 5.64 6.60 15.67
C ALA A 293 7.09 7.09 15.55
N HIS A 294 7.77 6.58 14.54
CA HIS A 294 9.14 6.96 14.17
C HIS A 294 9.28 8.48 14.01
N PRO A 295 10.41 9.09 14.43
CA PRO A 295 10.62 10.55 14.33
C PRO A 295 10.36 11.11 12.93
N ASP A 296 10.82 10.43 11.88
CA ASP A 296 10.57 10.85 10.48
C ASP A 296 9.07 10.89 10.13
N VAL A 297 8.28 9.96 10.66
CA VAL A 297 6.83 9.92 10.45
C VAL A 297 6.15 11.07 11.21
N LEU A 298 6.54 11.30 12.46
CA LEU A 298 6.03 12.40 13.28
C LEU A 298 6.39 13.79 12.72
N ALA A 299 7.50 13.89 11.98
CA ALA A 299 7.91 15.09 11.28
C ALA A 299 7.15 15.30 9.96
N ALA A 300 6.79 14.21 9.27
CA ALA A 300 6.10 14.26 7.98
C ALA A 300 4.58 14.46 8.09
N VAL A 301 3.95 14.05 9.19
CA VAL A 301 2.48 14.03 9.34
C VAL A 301 2.01 15.01 10.41
N SER A 302 1.13 15.93 10.03
CA SER A 302 0.64 16.99 10.94
C SER A 302 -0.43 16.51 11.93
N ARG A 303 -1.21 15.47 11.59
CA ARG A 303 -2.24 14.94 12.47
C ARG A 303 -1.71 13.73 13.22
N ARG A 304 -2.12 13.62 14.48
CA ARG A 304 -1.72 12.53 15.37
C ARG A 304 -2.96 11.89 15.96
N CYS A 305 -2.88 10.60 16.22
CA CYS A 305 -3.86 9.89 17.04
C CYS A 305 -3.18 9.28 18.27
N PRO A 306 -3.95 8.84 19.27
CA PRO A 306 -3.43 8.09 20.42
C PRO A 306 -2.65 6.84 19.99
N SER A 307 -2.01 6.18 20.95
CA SER A 307 -1.23 4.97 20.68
C SER A 307 -2.12 3.83 20.18
N ASN A 308 -1.51 2.84 19.54
CA ASN A 308 -2.17 1.60 19.13
C ASN A 308 -2.77 0.85 20.35
N ASP A 309 -2.11 0.89 21.50
CA ASP A 309 -2.60 0.27 22.75
C ASP A 309 -3.83 0.99 23.33
N GLU A 310 -4.03 2.27 22.98
CA GLU A 310 -5.19 3.09 23.34
C GLU A 310 -6.28 3.09 22.26
N ASP A 311 -6.19 2.21 21.25
CA ASP A 311 -7.12 2.15 20.12
C ASP A 311 -7.18 3.46 19.31
N GLY A 312 -6.03 4.14 19.14
CA GLY A 312 -5.96 5.46 18.52
C GLY A 312 -6.57 5.54 17.11
N VAL A 313 -6.42 4.49 16.29
CA VAL A 313 -7.08 4.39 14.98
C VAL A 313 -8.60 4.36 15.15
N ALA A 314 -9.13 3.54 16.07
CA ALA A 314 -10.56 3.43 16.31
C ALA A 314 -11.17 4.77 16.73
N GLN A 315 -10.50 5.50 17.62
CA GLN A 315 -10.94 6.84 18.07
C GLN A 315 -11.08 7.83 16.91
N VAL A 316 -10.13 7.81 15.96
CA VAL A 316 -10.22 8.67 14.77
C VAL A 316 -11.36 8.23 13.87
N LEU A 317 -11.54 6.93 13.65
CA LEU A 317 -12.64 6.41 12.83
C LEU A 317 -14.01 6.74 13.44
N GLU A 318 -14.16 6.58 14.76
CA GLU A 318 -15.37 6.97 15.50
C GLU A 318 -15.70 8.45 15.27
N SER A 319 -14.71 9.33 15.37
CA SER A 319 -14.88 10.77 15.12
C SER A 319 -15.24 11.08 13.66
N LEU A 320 -14.56 10.46 12.69
CA LEU A 320 -14.77 10.73 11.26
C LEU A 320 -16.09 10.18 10.73
N PHE A 321 -16.58 9.07 11.29
CA PHE A 321 -17.77 8.36 10.82
C PHE A 321 -19.00 8.57 11.74
N GLY A 322 -18.83 9.22 12.89
CA GLY A 322 -19.92 9.53 13.81
C GLY A 322 -20.41 8.31 14.59
N LEU A 323 -19.50 7.40 14.95
CA LEU A 323 -19.84 6.26 15.81
C LEU A 323 -19.92 6.76 17.27
N PRO A 324 -21.06 6.61 17.97
CA PRO A 324 -21.14 6.89 19.40
C PRO A 324 -20.30 5.88 20.21
N ASP A 325 -19.72 6.36 21.31
CA ASP A 325 -18.89 5.56 22.26
C ASP A 325 -19.58 4.27 22.75
#